data_AF-A0A851RE48-F1
#
_entry.id   AF-A0A851RE48-F1
#
_cell.length_a   1.000
_cell.length_b   1.000
_cell.length_c   1.000
_cell.angle_alpha   90.00
_cell.angle_beta   90.00
_cell.angle_gamma   90.00
#
_symmetry.space_group_name_H-M   'P 1'
#
loop_
_entity.id
_entity.type
_entity.pdbx_description
1 polymer ?
#
loop_
_entity_poly.entity_id
_entity_poly.type
_entity_poly.pdbx_seq_one_letter_code
_entity_poly.pdbx_strand_id
1 'polypeptide(L)'
;MDSEVDEVVRVILRMLRNSPEFVEKAASQTLGIMVENVTPARATTALLDCGVKSRHVQVQKCAAELLLSLLEKIGVTELAGTAGAGRLAHTAGTLALDRHKDTRHYGQEMVKMLLNHQEGKMLLELTVRTHDL
;
A
#
# COMPACT_ATOMS: atom_id res chain seq x y z
N MET A 1 17.80 -6.14 10.44
CA MET A 1 17.34 -5.09 9.52
C MET A 1 15.94 -5.39 9.00
N ASP A 2 15.73 -6.38 8.12
CA ASP A 2 14.39 -6.63 7.55
C ASP A 2 13.32 -6.99 8.62
N SER A 3 13.63 -7.92 9.52
CA SER A 3 12.70 -8.34 10.59
C SER A 3 12.31 -7.22 11.57
N GLU A 4 13.17 -6.22 11.74
CA GLU A 4 12.93 -5.08 12.63
C GLU A 4 11.91 -4.12 12.03
N VAL A 5 11.99 -3.86 10.72
CA VAL A 5 11.01 -3.05 10.00
C VAL A 5 9.63 -3.69 10.06
N ASP A 6 9.54 -5.01 9.83
CA ASP A 6 8.25 -5.71 9.92
C ASP A 6 7.66 -5.65 11.32
N GLU A 7 8.51 -5.76 12.35
CA GLU A 7 8.06 -5.66 13.74
C GLU A 7 7.59 -4.24 14.10
N VAL A 8 8.33 -3.22 13.69
CA VAL A 8 7.93 -1.81 13.87
C VAL A 8 6.61 -1.53 13.17
N VAL A 9 6.45 -1.97 11.92
CA VAL A 9 5.17 -1.86 11.18
C VAL A 9 4.05 -2.53 11.96
N ARG A 10 4.24 -3.78 12.40
CA ARG A 10 3.21 -4.51 13.16
C ARG A 10 2.83 -3.80 14.46
N VAL A 11 3.80 -3.27 15.19
CA VAL A 11 3.56 -2.55 16.45
C VAL A 11 2.77 -1.26 16.20
N ILE A 12 3.16 -0.46 15.20
CA ILE A 12 2.46 0.80 14.94
C ILE A 12 1.06 0.55 14.35
N LEU A 13 0.90 -0.43 13.44
CA LEU A 13 -0.42 -0.83 12.94
C LEU A 13 -1.34 -1.35 14.06
N ARG A 14 -0.78 -1.91 15.14
CA ARG A 14 -1.57 -2.29 16.33
C ARG A 14 -2.10 -1.06 17.06
N MET A 15 -1.36 0.06 17.08
CA MET A 15 -1.84 1.31 17.67
C MET A 15 -2.97 1.96 16.86
N LEU A 16 -3.09 1.68 15.56
CA LEU A 16 -4.24 2.09 14.76
C LEU A 16 -5.53 1.34 15.14
N ARG A 17 -5.47 0.30 15.98
CA ARG A 17 -6.64 -0.50 16.36
C ARG A 17 -7.24 0.04 17.65
N ASN A 18 -8.46 0.57 17.58
CA ASN A 18 -9.26 1.01 18.73
C ASN A 18 -8.64 2.14 19.57
N SER A 19 -7.77 2.95 18.98
CA SER A 19 -7.20 4.11 19.67
C SER A 19 -8.00 5.37 19.35
N PRO A 20 -7.92 6.40 20.20
CA PRO A 20 -8.46 7.72 19.87
C PRO A 20 -7.84 8.26 18.57
N GLU A 21 -8.58 9.12 17.86
CA GLU A 21 -8.18 9.69 16.56
C GLU A 21 -6.78 10.34 16.59
N PHE A 22 -6.40 10.98 17.70
CA PHE A 22 -5.07 11.59 17.82
C PHE A 22 -3.94 10.55 17.80
N VAL A 23 -4.16 9.37 18.40
CA VAL A 23 -3.20 8.25 18.40
C VAL A 23 -3.18 7.59 17.03
N GLU A 24 -4.34 7.44 16.38
CA GLU A 24 -4.41 6.93 15.00
C GLU A 24 -3.56 7.82 14.07
N LYS A 25 -3.75 9.14 14.15
CA LYS A 25 -3.01 10.10 13.34
C LYS A 25 -1.51 10.05 13.61
N ALA A 26 -1.10 10.00 14.88
CA ALA A 26 0.32 9.89 15.24
C ALA A 26 0.94 8.57 14.75
N ALA A 27 0.20 7.46 14.84
CA ALA A 27 0.63 6.16 14.35
C ALA A 27 0.78 6.15 12.82
N SER A 28 -0.18 6.71 12.08
CA SER A 28 -0.09 6.87 10.62
C SER A 28 1.11 7.72 10.21
N GLN A 29 1.35 8.84 10.89
CA GLN A 29 2.52 9.70 10.64
C GLN A 29 3.83 8.98 10.91
N THR A 30 3.91 8.23 12.00
CA THR A 30 5.10 7.44 12.36
C THR A 30 5.39 6.36 11.31
N LEU A 31 4.34 5.67 10.82
CA LEU A 31 4.48 4.72 9.71
C LEU A 31 4.94 5.41 8.42
N GLY A 32 4.42 6.61 8.13
CA GLY A 32 4.88 7.42 7.00
C GLY A 32 6.37 7.70 7.06
N ILE A 33 6.85 8.24 8.18
CA ILE A 33 8.28 8.51 8.38
C ILE A 33 9.10 7.23 8.21
N MET A 34 8.64 6.11 8.76
CA MET A 34 9.35 4.84 8.61
C MET A 34 9.44 4.39 7.14
N VAL A 35 8.36 4.51 6.38
CA VAL A 35 8.30 4.20 4.93
C VAL A 35 9.31 5.05 4.14
N GLU A 36 9.53 6.30 4.55
CA GLU A 36 10.50 7.19 3.91
C GLU A 36 11.97 6.83 4.19
N ASN A 37 12.24 6.10 5.28
CA ASN A 37 13.59 5.74 5.71
C ASN A 37 14.03 4.33 5.28
N VAL A 38 13.16 3.58 4.60
CA VAL A 38 13.47 2.25 4.06
C VAL A 38 13.40 2.24 2.53
N THR A 39 13.93 1.20 1.90
CA THR A 39 13.86 1.10 0.43
C THR A 39 12.40 0.96 -0.04
N PRO A 40 12.02 1.52 -1.20
CA PRO A 40 10.65 1.44 -1.72
C PRO A 40 10.13 -0.01 -1.82
N ALA A 41 10.95 -0.93 -2.34
CA ALA A 41 10.60 -2.34 -2.42
C ALA A 41 10.27 -2.96 -1.04
N ARG A 42 11.00 -2.55 0.01
CA ARG A 42 10.78 -3.02 1.38
C ARG A 42 9.51 -2.43 1.98
N ALA A 43 9.31 -1.11 1.85
CA ALA A 43 8.10 -0.43 2.30
C ALA A 43 6.85 -1.04 1.65
N THR A 44 6.86 -1.21 0.33
CA THR A 44 5.76 -1.84 -0.42
C THR A 44 5.45 -3.22 0.13
N THR A 45 6.47 -4.07 0.30
CA THR A 45 6.28 -5.43 0.81
C THR A 45 5.69 -5.45 2.22
N ALA A 46 6.24 -4.66 3.14
CA ALA A 46 5.79 -4.61 4.52
C ALA A 46 4.33 -4.10 4.64
N LEU A 47 3.96 -3.07 3.88
CA LEU A 47 2.60 -2.52 3.85
C LEU A 47 1.59 -3.51 3.24
N LEU A 48 1.97 -4.21 2.17
CA LEU A 48 1.13 -5.24 1.56
C LEU A 48 0.89 -6.43 2.49
N ASP A 49 1.90 -6.84 3.24
CA ASP A 49 1.82 -8.02 4.11
C ASP A 49 1.19 -7.75 5.47
N CYS A 50 1.46 -6.59 6.06
CA CYS A 50 0.97 -6.26 7.41
C CYS A 50 -0.26 -5.34 7.40
N GLY A 51 -0.38 -4.45 6.41
CA GLY A 51 -1.39 -3.39 6.38
C GLY A 51 -2.66 -3.80 5.63
N VAL A 52 -2.53 -4.09 4.33
CA VAL A 52 -3.67 -4.35 3.44
C VAL A 52 -4.44 -5.61 3.83
N LYS A 53 -3.75 -6.66 4.29
CA LYS A 53 -4.36 -7.92 4.75
C LYS A 53 -5.06 -7.82 6.12
N SER A 54 -5.01 -6.66 6.78
CA SER A 54 -5.62 -6.48 8.09
C SER A 54 -7.15 -6.58 8.04
N ARG A 55 -7.76 -7.10 9.11
CA ARG A 55 -9.24 -7.10 9.27
C ARG A 55 -9.80 -5.76 9.76
N HIS A 56 -8.93 -4.80 10.08
CA HIS A 56 -9.31 -3.51 10.64
C HIS A 56 -9.30 -2.44 9.55
N VAL A 57 -10.46 -1.83 9.31
CA VAL A 57 -10.66 -0.86 8.22
C VAL A 57 -9.68 0.31 8.30
N GLN A 58 -9.39 0.81 9.51
CA GLN A 58 -8.43 1.92 9.69
C GLN A 58 -7.00 1.53 9.30
N VAL A 59 -6.59 0.30 9.58
CA VAL A 59 -5.29 -0.24 9.20
C VAL A 59 -5.19 -0.41 7.69
N GLN A 60 -6.25 -0.89 7.05
CA GLN A 60 -6.32 -1.00 5.59
C GLN A 60 -6.29 0.37 4.91
N LYS A 61 -7.04 1.35 5.44
CA LYS A 61 -7.05 2.74 4.98
C LYS A 61 -5.65 3.35 5.05
N CYS A 62 -5.01 3.29 6.22
CA CYS A 62 -3.66 3.83 6.43
C CYS A 62 -2.64 3.18 5.49
N ALA A 63 -2.70 1.85 5.34
CA ALA A 63 -1.81 1.15 4.42
C ALA A 63 -2.02 1.56 2.95
N ALA A 64 -3.28 1.71 2.52
CA ALA A 64 -3.62 2.16 1.17
C ALA A 64 -3.13 3.59 0.90
N GLU A 65 -3.29 4.50 1.86
CA GLU A 65 -2.79 5.86 1.79
C GLU A 65 -1.26 5.89 1.66
N LEU A 66 -0.54 5.15 2.52
CA LEU A 66 0.92 5.07 2.48
C LEU A 66 1.45 4.46 1.18
N LEU A 67 0.75 3.47 0.62
CA LEU A 67 1.10 2.88 -0.68
C LEU A 67 0.91 3.87 -1.82
N LEU A 68 -0.17 4.66 -1.81
CA LEU A 68 -0.38 5.72 -2.78
C LEU A 68 0.72 6.78 -2.68
N SER A 69 1.00 7.29 -1.48
CA SER A 69 2.06 8.29 -1.28
C SER A 69 3.44 7.78 -1.70
N LEU A 70 3.73 6.49 -1.45
CA LEU A 70 4.98 5.88 -1.92
C LEU A 70 5.03 5.85 -3.45
N LEU A 71 3.93 5.46 -4.11
CA LEU A 71 3.81 5.43 -5.57
C LEU A 71 3.93 6.83 -6.19
N GLU A 72 3.33 7.84 -5.59
CA GLU A 72 3.45 9.25 -6.01
C GLU A 72 4.89 9.75 -5.90
N LYS A 73 5.62 9.34 -4.85
CA LYS A 73 6.98 9.82 -4.58
C LYS A 73 8.03 9.19 -5.49
N ILE A 74 7.94 7.87 -5.73
CA ILE A 74 8.94 7.14 -6.53
C ILE A 74 8.56 7.10 -8.02
N GLY A 75 7.28 7.23 -8.35
CA GLY A 75 6.75 7.09 -9.69
C GLY A 75 6.53 5.64 -10.13
N VAL A 76 5.67 5.46 -11.12
CA VAL A 76 5.25 4.13 -11.60
C VAL A 76 6.39 3.37 -12.27
N THR A 77 7.28 4.06 -13.00
CA THR A 77 8.42 3.45 -13.71
C THR A 77 9.44 2.84 -12.76
N GLU A 78 9.85 3.56 -11.73
CA GLU A 78 10.79 3.05 -10.72
C GLU A 78 10.17 1.93 -9.90
N LEU A 79 8.89 2.07 -9.55
CA LEU A 79 8.17 1.02 -8.84
C LEU A 79 8.06 -0.27 -9.69
N ALA A 80 7.80 -0.16 -10.99
CA ALA A 80 7.63 -1.31 -11.88
C ALA A 80 8.86 -2.22 -11.92
N GLY A 81 10.06 -1.67 -11.65
CA GLY A 81 11.30 -2.42 -11.52
C GLY A 81 11.49 -3.14 -10.18
N THR A 82 10.57 -2.98 -9.22
CA THR A 82 10.70 -3.61 -7.89
C THR A 82 10.02 -4.98 -7.82
N ALA A 83 10.53 -5.85 -6.94
CA ALA A 83 9.96 -7.18 -6.70
C ALA A 83 8.49 -7.16 -6.19
N GLY A 84 7.97 -5.99 -5.79
CA GLY A 84 6.61 -5.80 -5.31
C GLY A 84 5.61 -5.27 -6.34
N ALA A 85 6.05 -4.91 -7.55
CA ALA A 85 5.23 -4.17 -8.52
C ALA A 85 3.93 -4.89 -8.92
N GLY A 86 4.02 -6.18 -9.28
CA GLY A 86 2.84 -6.97 -9.67
C GLY A 86 1.86 -7.16 -8.51
N ARG A 87 2.37 -7.37 -7.29
CA ARG A 87 1.53 -7.46 -6.10
C ARG A 87 0.85 -6.12 -5.80
N LEU A 88 1.56 -5.00 -5.95
CA LEU A 88 0.97 -3.68 -5.78
C LEU A 88 -0.14 -3.44 -6.80
N ALA A 89 0.09 -3.75 -8.08
CA ALA A 89 -0.93 -3.59 -9.12
C ALA A 89 -2.20 -4.39 -8.81
N HIS A 90 -2.04 -5.66 -8.39
CA HIS A 90 -3.16 -6.50 -7.98
C HIS A 90 -3.90 -5.90 -6.77
N THR A 91 -3.14 -5.47 -5.75
CA THR A 91 -3.69 -4.85 -4.55
C THR A 91 -4.38 -3.53 -4.87
N ALA A 92 -3.84 -2.69 -5.76
CA ALA A 92 -4.48 -1.45 -6.19
C ALA A 92 -5.83 -1.72 -6.85
N GLY A 93 -5.92 -2.73 -7.72
CA GLY A 93 -7.18 -3.18 -8.31
C GLY A 93 -8.18 -3.68 -7.27
N THR A 94 -7.71 -4.45 -6.29
CA THR A 94 -8.55 -4.95 -5.19
C THR A 94 -9.09 -3.80 -4.33
N LEU A 95 -8.21 -2.86 -3.96
CA LEU A 95 -8.57 -1.69 -3.15
C LEU A 95 -9.51 -0.76 -3.93
N ALA A 96 -9.37 -0.61 -5.25
CA ALA A 96 -10.25 0.21 -6.08
C ALA A 96 -11.72 -0.26 -6.09
N LEU A 97 -11.99 -1.46 -5.59
CA LEU A 97 -13.32 -2.05 -5.41
C LEU A 97 -13.71 -2.21 -3.93
N ASP A 98 -12.93 -1.62 -3.01
CA ASP A 98 -13.15 -1.76 -1.57
C ASP A 98 -14.49 -1.16 -1.12
N ARG A 99 -15.09 -1.76 -0.09
CA ARG A 99 -16.37 -1.29 0.48
C ARG A 99 -16.19 0.04 1.20
N HIS A 100 -15.05 0.26 1.84
CA HIS A 100 -14.72 1.50 2.54
C HIS A 100 -14.35 2.60 1.53
N LYS A 101 -14.97 3.78 1.68
CA LYS A 101 -14.88 4.88 0.70
C LYS A 101 -13.46 5.39 0.51
N ASP A 102 -12.73 5.63 1.59
CA ASP A 102 -11.38 6.22 1.49
C ASP A 102 -10.39 5.22 0.93
N THR A 103 -10.47 3.97 1.40
CA THR A 103 -9.67 2.85 0.90
C THR A 103 -9.87 2.68 -0.60
N ARG A 104 -11.13 2.76 -1.03
CA ARG A 104 -11.50 2.72 -2.44
C ARG A 104 -10.93 3.87 -3.24
N HIS A 105 -10.99 5.09 -2.71
CA HIS A 105 -10.43 6.27 -3.34
C HIS A 105 -8.92 6.12 -3.57
N TYR A 106 -8.16 5.69 -2.56
CA TYR A 106 -6.72 5.46 -2.70
C TYR A 106 -6.41 4.37 -3.74
N GLY A 107 -7.18 3.28 -3.74
CA GLY A 107 -7.07 2.23 -4.75
C GLY A 107 -7.30 2.75 -6.17
N GLN A 108 -8.33 3.57 -6.36
CA GLN A 108 -8.68 4.17 -7.66
C GLN A 108 -7.58 5.11 -8.17
N GLU A 109 -7.01 5.96 -7.31
CA GLU A 109 -5.91 6.84 -7.72
C GLU A 109 -4.65 6.03 -8.07
N MET A 110 -4.32 4.97 -7.31
CA MET A 110 -3.22 4.08 -7.68
C MET A 110 -3.42 3.43 -9.05
N VAL A 111 -4.63 2.90 -9.33
CA VAL A 111 -4.95 2.31 -10.64
C VAL A 111 -4.85 3.34 -11.76
N LYS A 112 -5.36 4.56 -11.54
CA LYS A 112 -5.28 5.65 -12.52
C LYS A 112 -3.83 6.03 -12.82
N MET A 113 -2.96 6.11 -11.80
CA MET A 113 -1.53 6.32 -12.01
C MET A 113 -0.92 5.19 -12.83
N LEU A 114 -1.18 3.93 -12.49
CA LEU A 114 -0.68 2.77 -13.22
C LEU A 114 -1.15 2.78 -14.70
N LEU A 115 -2.40 3.14 -14.96
CA LEU A 115 -2.95 3.26 -16.31
C LEU A 115 -2.34 4.40 -17.14
N ASN A 116 -1.70 5.39 -16.52
CA ASN A 116 -1.04 6.47 -17.25
C ASN A 116 0.36 6.08 -17.77
N HIS A 117 0.89 4.91 -17.38
CA HIS A 117 2.22 4.43 -17.77
C HIS A 117 2.17 3.06 -18.44
N GLN A 118 3.05 2.82 -19.42
CA GLN A 118 3.03 1.58 -20.20
C GLN A 118 3.40 0.35 -19.35
N GLU A 119 4.39 0.47 -18.45
CA GLU A 119 4.75 -0.61 -17.53
C GLU A 119 3.62 -0.90 -16.52
N GLY A 120 2.98 0.16 -16.02
CA GLY A 120 1.85 0.05 -15.09
C GLY A 120 0.64 -0.65 -15.71
N LYS A 121 0.31 -0.33 -16.97
CA LYS A 121 -0.73 -1.03 -17.74
C LYS A 121 -0.43 -2.53 -17.87
N MET A 122 0.81 -2.87 -18.24
CA MET A 122 1.21 -4.28 -18.38
C MET A 122 1.04 -5.04 -17.07
N LEU A 123 1.43 -4.43 -15.95
CA LEU A 123 1.25 -5.03 -14.62
C LEU A 123 -0.24 -5.24 -14.29
N LEU A 124 -1.10 -4.26 -14.56
CA LEU A 124 -2.55 -4.39 -14.36
C LEU A 124 -3.15 -5.50 -15.24
N GLU A 125 -2.79 -5.57 -16.53
CA GLU A 125 -3.27 -6.62 -17.44
C GLU A 125 -2.88 -8.02 -16.98
N LEU A 126 -1.64 -8.20 -16.49
CA LEU A 126 -1.18 -9.47 -15.93
C LEU A 126 -2.00 -9.89 -14.70
N THR A 127 -2.41 -8.92 -13.87
CA THR A 127 -3.22 -9.21 -12.68
C THR A 127 -4.66 -9.58 -13.02
N VAL A 128 -5.24 -9.03 -14.09
CA VAL A 128 -6.57 -9.44 -14.58
C VAL A 128 -6.50 -10.86 -15.15
N ARG A 129 -5.51 -11.14 -16.02
CA ARG A 129 -5.37 -12.46 -16.66
C ARG A 129 -5.12 -13.61 -15.67
N THR A 130 -4.48 -13.32 -14.54
CA THR A 130 -4.22 -14.33 -13.50
C THR A 130 -5.42 -14.60 -12.59
N HIS A 131 -6.43 -13.73 -12.60
CA HIS A 131 -7.67 -13.91 -11.84
C HIS A 131 -8.76 -14.63 -12.65
N ASP A 132 -8.64 -14.66 -13.99
CA ASP A 132 -9.56 -15.33 -14.92
C ASP A 132 -9.17 -16.79 -15.26
N LEU A 133 -8.15 -17.35 -14.58
CA LEU A 133 -7.66 -18.74 -14.71
C LEU A 133 -7.90 -19.52 -13.40
#